data_AF-A0A7J8MBI3-F1
#
_entry.id   AF-A0A7J8MBI3-F1
#
_cell.length_a   1.000
_cell.length_b   1.000
_cell.length_c   1.000
_cell.angle_alpha   90.00
_cell.angle_beta   90.00
_cell.angle_gamma   90.00
#
_symmetry.space_group_name_H-M   'P 1'
#
loop_
_entity.id
_entity.type
_entity.pdbx_description
1 polymer ?
#
loop_
_entity_poly.entity_id
_entity_poly.type
_entity_poly.pdbx_seq_one_letter_code
_entity_poly.pdbx_strand_id
1 'polypeptide(L)'
;MVASNFSLALTLAAIISVWVAADAAHHHHTASAPSPSSVDCSSLILNMADCLSFVSSGSEVSKPEGTCCSGLKTVLKTDAECLCEAYKSSASLGVTLNVTKAMTLPALCKVSAPPLTNCA
;
A
#
# COMPACT_ATOMS: atom_id res chain seq x y z
N MET A 1 -6.70 -1.04 48.91
CA MET A 1 -5.53 -0.28 48.40
C MET A 1 -4.29 -0.86 49.07
N VAL A 2 -3.28 -1.40 48.41
CA VAL A 2 -2.95 -1.50 46.99
C VAL A 2 -2.36 -2.89 46.76
N ALA A 3 -2.93 -3.61 45.81
CA ALA A 3 -2.27 -4.73 45.15
C ALA A 3 -1.24 -4.12 44.21
N SER A 4 0.06 -4.29 44.46
CA SER A 4 1.10 -4.10 43.44
C SER A 4 2.47 -4.39 44.04
N ASN A 5 2.84 -5.67 44.17
CA ASN A 5 4.26 -6.03 44.29
C ASN A 5 4.61 -7.42 43.70
N PHE A 6 3.67 -8.07 43.02
CA PHE A 6 3.92 -9.31 42.27
C PHE A 6 4.32 -9.06 40.81
N SER A 7 4.22 -7.81 40.32
CA SER A 7 4.42 -7.44 38.92
C SER A 7 5.87 -7.17 38.49
N LEU A 8 6.85 -7.24 39.40
CA LEU A 8 8.24 -6.88 39.10
C LEU A 8 9.21 -8.08 39.07
N ALA A 9 8.81 -9.25 39.57
CA ALA A 9 9.63 -10.46 39.55
C ALA A 9 9.39 -11.34 38.30
N LEU A 10 8.32 -11.09 37.53
CA LEU A 10 8.01 -11.87 36.33
C LEU A 10 8.72 -11.35 35.06
N THR A 11 9.39 -10.19 35.12
CA THR A 11 9.93 -9.50 33.94
C THR A 11 11.39 -9.85 33.61
N LEU A 12 12.05 -10.73 34.37
CA LEU A 12 13.45 -11.12 34.13
C LEU A 12 13.66 -12.61 33.80
N ALA A 13 12.60 -13.43 33.79
CA ALA A 13 12.71 -14.88 33.60
C ALA A 13 12.19 -15.38 32.23
N ALA A 14 12.13 -14.52 31.21
CA ALA A 14 11.73 -14.88 29.85
C ALA A 14 12.90 -14.82 28.84
N ILE A 15 14.13 -14.92 29.32
CA ILE A 15 15.33 -15.04 28.49
C ILE A 15 15.97 -16.38 28.86
N ILE A 16 16.19 -17.23 27.85
CA ILE A 16 16.84 -18.55 27.91
C ILE A 16 15.90 -19.74 28.17
N SER A 17 15.27 -20.21 27.08
CA SER A 17 14.97 -21.64 26.93
C SER A 17 15.07 -22.04 25.47
N VAL A 18 16.29 -22.02 24.94
CA VAL A 18 16.66 -22.84 23.77
C VAL A 18 17.11 -24.18 24.33
N TRP A 19 16.25 -25.20 24.20
CA TRP A 19 16.62 -26.59 24.39
C TRP A 19 16.19 -27.37 23.15
N VAL A 20 17.19 -27.78 22.37
CA VAL A 20 17.08 -28.77 21.31
C VAL A 20 17.05 -30.15 21.98
N ALA A 21 15.94 -30.86 21.85
CA ALA A 21 15.88 -32.31 21.96
C ALA A 21 14.75 -32.82 21.07
N ALA A 22 15.07 -33.78 20.21
CA ALA A 22 14.17 -34.35 19.22
C ALA A 22 13.00 -35.10 19.87
N ASP A 23 11.77 -34.79 19.47
CA ASP A 23 10.68 -35.77 19.30
C ASP A 23 9.58 -35.15 18.43
N ALA A 24 9.12 -35.95 17.47
CA ALA A 24 8.22 -35.54 16.41
C ALA A 24 6.77 -35.41 16.91
N ALA A 25 6.26 -34.19 17.10
CA ALA A 25 4.82 -33.89 17.05
C ALA A 25 4.54 -32.37 17.00
N HIS A 26 4.07 -31.90 15.83
CA HIS A 26 3.11 -30.82 15.62
C HIS A 26 3.16 -29.56 16.51
N HIS A 27 4.09 -28.66 16.21
CA HIS A 27 3.80 -27.22 16.25
C HIS A 27 3.85 -26.69 14.81
N HIS A 28 2.68 -26.43 14.23
CA HIS A 28 2.55 -25.71 12.97
C HIS A 28 2.96 -24.25 13.20
N HIS A 29 4.26 -23.95 13.13
CA HIS A 29 4.65 -22.74 12.43
C HIS A 29 4.38 -23.04 10.96
N THR A 30 3.22 -22.61 10.47
CA THR A 30 3.06 -22.39 9.04
C THR A 30 4.08 -21.33 8.66
N ALA A 31 5.27 -21.76 8.27
CA ALA A 31 6.09 -21.01 7.36
C ALA A 31 5.18 -20.78 6.15
N SER A 32 4.66 -19.57 6.03
CA SER A 32 4.08 -19.10 4.78
C SER A 32 5.20 -19.31 3.77
N ALA A 33 5.08 -20.34 2.93
CA ALA A 33 5.83 -20.38 1.69
C ALA A 33 5.65 -18.99 1.06
N PRO A 34 6.71 -18.36 0.51
CA PRO A 34 6.52 -17.09 -0.18
C PRO A 34 5.44 -17.32 -1.22
N SER A 35 4.23 -16.80 -0.94
CA SER A 35 3.18 -16.73 -1.93
C SER A 35 3.78 -16.03 -3.15
N PRO A 36 3.36 -16.37 -4.38
CA PRO A 36 3.77 -15.61 -5.56
C PRO A 36 3.60 -14.15 -5.19
N SER A 37 4.72 -13.42 -5.20
CA SER A 37 4.88 -12.10 -4.59
C SER A 37 3.68 -11.24 -4.97
N SER A 38 2.76 -11.01 -4.03
CA SER A 38 1.61 -10.16 -4.27
C SER A 38 2.14 -8.78 -4.57
N VAL A 39 1.69 -8.17 -5.66
CA VAL A 39 2.03 -6.79 -5.97
C VAL A 39 1.57 -5.91 -4.82
N ASP A 40 2.51 -5.18 -4.21
CA ASP A 40 2.16 -4.23 -3.16
C ASP A 40 1.72 -2.92 -3.82
N CYS A 41 0.41 -2.81 -4.06
CA CYS A 41 -0.19 -1.63 -4.65
C CYS A 41 0.05 -0.38 -3.80
N SER A 42 0.15 -0.49 -2.47
CA SER A 42 0.39 0.66 -1.58
C SER A 42 1.74 1.31 -1.90
N SER A 43 2.79 0.50 -2.03
CA SER A 43 4.12 0.98 -2.41
C SER A 43 4.17 1.49 -3.86
N LEU A 44 3.44 0.85 -4.76
CA LEU A 44 3.37 1.24 -6.18
C LEU A 44 2.70 2.59 -6.38
N ILE A 45 1.57 2.83 -5.70
CA ILE A 45 0.80 4.08 -5.87
C ILE A 45 1.54 5.30 -5.34
N LEU A 46 2.48 5.12 -4.40
CA LEU A 46 3.34 6.21 -3.92
C LEU A 46 4.21 6.82 -5.05
N ASN A 47 4.53 6.04 -6.10
CA ASN A 47 5.21 6.59 -7.27
C ASN A 47 4.35 7.64 -8.01
N MET A 48 3.04 7.66 -7.78
CA MET A 48 2.11 8.63 -8.37
C MET A 48 1.77 9.79 -7.41
N ALA A 49 2.45 9.92 -6.27
CA ALA A 49 2.15 10.98 -5.30
C ALA A 49 2.21 12.39 -5.92
N ASP A 50 3.17 12.64 -6.82
CA ASP A 50 3.30 13.90 -7.56
C ASP A 50 2.08 14.19 -8.48
N CYS A 51 1.28 13.19 -8.81
CA CYS A 51 0.05 13.40 -9.58
C CYS A 51 -1.05 14.07 -8.75
N LEU A 52 -1.02 13.95 -7.43
CA LEU A 52 -2.11 14.42 -6.54
C LEU A 52 -2.38 15.92 -6.71
N SER A 53 -1.34 16.73 -6.88
CA SER A 53 -1.48 18.18 -7.11
C SER A 53 -2.32 18.50 -8.35
N PHE A 54 -2.29 17.64 -9.37
CA PHE A 54 -3.11 17.79 -10.58
C PHE A 54 -4.51 17.20 -10.41
N VAL A 55 -4.61 15.98 -9.86
CA VAL A 55 -5.88 15.23 -9.81
C VAL A 55 -6.78 15.57 -8.64
N SER A 56 -6.31 16.33 -7.66
CA SER A 56 -7.14 16.71 -6.50
C SER A 56 -8.27 17.68 -6.90
N SER A 57 -9.41 17.55 -6.23
CA SER A 57 -10.53 18.49 -6.36
C SER A 57 -10.11 19.90 -5.97
N GLY A 58 -10.54 20.90 -6.74
CA GLY A 58 -10.18 22.30 -6.54
C GLY A 58 -8.78 22.70 -7.04
N SER A 59 -7.99 21.76 -7.58
CA SER A 59 -6.69 22.07 -8.16
C SER A 59 -6.80 22.98 -9.39
N GLU A 60 -5.99 24.04 -9.42
CA GLU A 60 -5.79 24.91 -10.59
C GLU A 60 -4.63 24.45 -11.49
N VAL A 61 -3.91 23.40 -11.08
CA VAL A 61 -2.80 22.82 -11.84
C VAL A 61 -3.34 22.23 -13.14
N SER A 62 -2.82 22.70 -14.27
CA SER A 62 -3.33 22.33 -15.61
C SER A 62 -2.52 21.22 -16.29
N LYS A 63 -1.36 20.84 -15.73
CA LYS A 63 -0.49 19.79 -16.26
C LYS A 63 0.12 18.97 -15.11
N PRO A 64 0.26 17.64 -15.24
CA PRO A 64 1.00 16.84 -14.27
C PRO A 64 2.47 17.27 -14.20
N GLU A 65 3.01 17.32 -12.98
CA GLU A 65 4.36 17.78 -12.67
C GLU A 65 5.21 16.66 -12.09
N GLY A 66 6.51 16.94 -11.89
CA GLY A 66 7.44 16.05 -11.23
C GLY A 66 7.52 14.66 -11.87
N THR A 67 7.45 13.63 -11.03
CA THR A 67 7.54 12.22 -11.45
C THR A 67 6.20 11.61 -11.83
N CYS A 68 5.09 12.37 -11.81
CA CYS A 68 3.73 11.87 -11.99
C CYS A 68 3.58 10.91 -13.19
N CYS A 69 4.01 11.32 -14.38
CA CYS A 69 3.87 10.48 -15.57
C CYS A 69 4.78 9.24 -15.55
N SER A 70 5.96 9.33 -14.96
CA SER A 70 6.84 8.17 -14.80
C SER A 70 6.25 7.19 -13.78
N GLY A 71 5.70 7.70 -12.68
CA GLY A 71 5.01 6.90 -11.68
C GLY A 71 3.80 6.18 -12.22
N LEU A 72 2.93 6.89 -12.95
CA LEU A 72 1.76 6.29 -13.60
C LEU A 72 2.18 5.18 -14.57
N LYS A 73 3.24 5.40 -15.34
CA LYS A 73 3.79 4.39 -16.24
C LYS A 73 4.34 3.17 -15.49
N THR A 74 4.99 3.37 -14.35
CA THR A 74 5.47 2.27 -13.49
C THR A 74 4.30 1.45 -12.99
N VAL A 75 3.26 2.09 -12.44
CA VAL A 75 2.07 1.39 -11.95
C VAL A 75 1.41 0.57 -13.06
N LEU A 76 1.14 1.18 -14.21
CA LEU A 76 0.52 0.50 -15.35
C LEU A 76 1.35 -0.67 -15.89
N LYS A 77 2.67 -0.62 -15.79
CA LYS A 77 3.57 -1.69 -16.23
C LYS A 77 3.66 -2.84 -15.23
N THR A 78 3.54 -2.54 -13.95
CA THR A 78 3.65 -3.55 -12.90
C THR A 78 2.30 -4.20 -12.65
N ASP A 79 1.27 -3.41 -12.35
CA ASP A 79 -0.10 -3.88 -12.25
C ASP A 79 -1.11 -2.71 -12.36
N ALA A 80 -1.97 -2.78 -13.38
CA ALA A 80 -2.97 -1.75 -13.63
C ALA A 80 -4.12 -1.77 -12.60
N GLU A 81 -4.37 -2.90 -11.92
CA GLU A 81 -5.38 -2.99 -10.84
C GLU A 81 -5.03 -2.07 -9.67
N CYS A 82 -3.74 -1.80 -9.44
CA CYS A 82 -3.30 -0.88 -8.40
C CYS A 82 -3.84 0.56 -8.60
N LEU A 83 -4.23 0.95 -9.82
CA LEU A 83 -4.91 2.22 -10.04
C LEU A 83 -6.32 2.23 -9.44
N CYS A 84 -7.04 1.13 -9.56
CA CYS A 84 -8.36 0.99 -8.96
C CYS A 84 -8.27 0.97 -7.43
N GLU A 85 -7.25 0.34 -6.87
CA GLU A 85 -7.02 0.33 -5.42
C GLU A 85 -6.65 1.72 -4.89
N ALA A 86 -5.78 2.46 -5.59
CA ALA A 86 -5.49 3.86 -5.28
C ALA A 86 -6.74 4.73 -5.32
N TYR A 87 -7.57 4.55 -6.35
CA TYR A 87 -8.81 5.29 -6.51
C TYR A 87 -9.78 5.00 -5.36
N LYS A 88 -10.02 3.73 -5.02
CA LYS A 88 -10.89 3.32 -3.90
C LYS A 88 -10.36 3.81 -2.55
N SER A 89 -9.04 3.78 -2.36
CA SER A 89 -8.40 4.18 -1.10
C SER A 89 -8.25 5.69 -0.93
N SER A 90 -8.35 6.47 -2.01
CA SER A 90 -8.12 7.93 -1.99
C SER A 90 -8.96 8.66 -0.95
N ALA A 91 -10.26 8.34 -0.86
CA ALA A 91 -11.16 8.94 0.12
C ALA A 91 -10.75 8.61 1.56
N SER A 92 -10.35 7.36 1.83
CA SER A 92 -9.87 6.92 3.14
C SER A 92 -8.56 7.60 3.55
N LEU A 93 -7.74 8.01 2.57
CA LEU A 93 -6.51 8.77 2.76
C LEU A 93 -6.76 10.29 2.86
N GLY A 94 -8.03 10.74 2.86
CA GLY A 94 -8.39 12.15 2.92
C GLY A 94 -8.18 12.91 1.61
N VAL A 95 -7.94 12.20 0.51
CA VAL A 95 -7.73 12.78 -0.82
C VAL A 95 -9.03 12.73 -1.60
N THR A 96 -9.57 13.89 -1.95
CA THR A 96 -10.72 13.97 -2.86
C THR A 96 -10.21 14.17 -4.29
N LEU A 97 -10.44 13.17 -5.14
CA LEU A 97 -10.01 13.19 -6.53
C LEU A 97 -11.06 13.84 -7.44
N ASN A 98 -10.61 14.70 -8.34
CA ASN A 98 -11.34 15.10 -9.52
C ASN A 98 -11.18 14.01 -10.60
N VAL A 99 -12.18 13.14 -10.71
CA VAL A 99 -12.17 12.00 -11.64
C VAL A 99 -11.98 12.45 -13.09
N THR A 100 -12.58 13.58 -13.49
CA THR A 100 -12.43 14.12 -14.83
C THR A 100 -10.97 14.44 -15.14
N LYS A 101 -10.26 15.11 -14.23
CA LYS A 101 -8.81 15.35 -14.39
C LYS A 101 -8.02 14.05 -14.37
N ALA A 102 -8.30 13.13 -13.45
CA ALA A 102 -7.60 11.83 -13.39
C ALA A 102 -7.71 11.07 -14.72
N MET A 103 -8.87 11.10 -15.38
CA MET A 103 -9.10 10.47 -16.69
C MET A 103 -8.32 11.13 -17.84
N THR A 104 -7.80 12.34 -17.67
CA THR A 104 -6.92 12.99 -18.67
C THR A 104 -5.45 12.59 -18.54
N LEU A 105 -5.02 12.05 -17.40
CA LEU A 105 -3.62 11.68 -17.17
C LEU A 105 -3.06 10.71 -18.22
N PRO A 106 -3.77 9.64 -18.64
CA PRO A 106 -3.24 8.72 -19.65
C PRO A 106 -2.88 9.43 -20.96
N ALA A 107 -3.74 10.34 -21.42
CA ALA A 107 -3.50 11.14 -22.62
C ALA A 107 -2.34 12.12 -22.43
N LEU A 108 -2.30 12.85 -21.31
CA LEU A 108 -1.25 13.82 -21.01
C LEU A 108 0.13 13.18 -20.83
N CYS A 109 0.17 11.98 -20.26
CA CYS A 109 1.38 11.19 -20.03
C CYS A 109 1.73 10.24 -21.19
N LYS A 110 0.90 10.19 -22.24
CA LYS A 110 1.07 9.32 -23.41
C LYS A 110 1.20 7.83 -23.04
N VAL A 111 0.34 7.37 -22.14
CA VAL A 111 0.25 5.97 -21.70
C VAL A 111 -1.16 5.44 -21.95
N SER A 112 -1.26 4.12 -22.14
CA SER A 112 -2.55 3.44 -22.20
C SER A 112 -2.92 2.96 -20.81
N ALA A 113 -4.11 3.32 -20.33
CA ALA A 113 -4.63 2.89 -19.03
C ALA A 113 -6.09 2.44 -19.20
N PRO A 114 -6.54 1.42 -18.45
CA PRO A 114 -7.96 1.13 -18.37
C PRO A 114 -8.70 2.35 -17.78
N PRO A 115 -9.92 2.63 -18.23
CA PRO A 115 -10.69 3.75 -17.72
C PRO A 115 -11.06 3.52 -16.25
N LEU A 116 -10.93 4.55 -15.40
CA LEU A 116 -11.25 4.46 -13.97
C LEU A 116 -12.72 4.15 -13.70
N THR A 117 -13.61 4.33 -14.69
CA THR A 117 -15.01 3.89 -14.63
C THR A 117 -15.16 2.39 -14.41
N ASN A 118 -14.13 1.60 -14.73
CA ASN A 118 -14.12 0.16 -14.51
C ASN A 118 -13.70 -0.21 -13.07
N CYS A 119 -13.28 0.77 -12.26
CA CYS A 119 -12.88 0.58 -10.88
C CYS A 119 -14.05 0.73 -9.87
N ALA A 120 -15.30 0.87 -10.35
CA ALA A 120 -16.49 1.02 -9.53
C ALA A 120 -16.81 -0.25 -8.74
#